data_AF-A0A433WV81-F1
#
_entry.id   AF-A0A433WV81-F1
#
_cell.length_a   1.000
_cell.length_b   1.000
_cell.length_c   1.000
_cell.angle_alpha   90.00
_cell.angle_beta   90.00
_cell.angle_gamma   90.00
#
_symmetry.space_group_name_H-M   'P 1'
#
loop_
_entity.id
_entity.type
_entity.pdbx_description
1 polymer ?
#
loop_
_entity_poly.entity_id
_entity_poly.type
_entity_poly.pdbx_seq_one_letter_code
_entity_poly.pdbx_strand_id
1 'polypeptide(L)'
;MSIVERRYWANIKMNEKFINVKTHSGYRIFQYDYSGENIYLSPEVNNIDFGLAILSALGASRFVLPAPRNDVVVHPDVEYDAPLHNYILTEERYKKWVTETMEKFGYKTKKAMFKNMKNCDVVKSAKDIKIRPWFHDKLESWSLDGISEEDNVVIPVDSSAEEIGVAARLALSRCI
;
A
#
# COMPACT_ATOMS: atom_id res chain seq x y z
N MET A 1 -24.83 -5.39 14.10
CA MET A 1 -23.66 -4.74 13.45
C MET A 1 -22.45 -5.61 13.71
N SER A 2 -21.75 -6.07 12.67
CA SER A 2 -20.51 -6.82 12.86
C SER A 2 -19.37 -5.85 13.21
N ILE A 3 -18.53 -6.26 14.17
CA ILE A 3 -17.29 -5.56 14.50
C ILE A 3 -16.37 -5.62 13.28
N VAL A 4 -15.61 -4.54 13.03
CA VAL A 4 -14.61 -4.52 11.95
C VAL A 4 -13.50 -5.48 12.30
N GLU A 5 -13.20 -6.44 11.43
CA GLU A 5 -12.07 -7.34 11.61
C GLU A 5 -10.74 -6.59 11.44
N ARG A 6 -9.74 -6.94 12.26
CA ARG A 6 -8.38 -6.45 12.11
C ARG A 6 -7.81 -6.85 10.75
N ARG A 7 -7.16 -5.90 10.09
CA ARG A 7 -6.47 -6.09 8.81
C ARG A 7 -5.11 -5.38 8.86
N TYR A 8 -4.26 -5.73 7.92
CA TYR A 8 -2.96 -5.12 7.71
C TYR A 8 -2.87 -4.67 6.26
N TRP A 9 -2.21 -3.53 6.03
CA TRP A 9 -2.19 -2.88 4.73
C TRP A 9 -0.76 -2.56 4.29
N ALA A 10 -0.53 -2.74 3.00
CA ALA A 10 0.62 -2.19 2.31
C ALA A 10 0.18 -1.62 0.97
N ASN A 11 1.03 -0.81 0.36
CA ASN A 11 0.84 -0.29 -0.98
C ASN A 11 2.11 -0.53 -1.79
N ILE A 12 1.93 -0.87 -3.06
CA ILE A 12 3.00 -1.11 -4.01
C ILE A 12 2.86 -0.08 -5.12
N LYS A 13 3.92 0.69 -5.37
CA LYS A 13 4.06 1.52 -6.57
C LYS A 13 5.21 0.99 -7.41
N MET A 14 5.01 0.89 -8.72
CA MET A 14 6.06 0.41 -9.63
C MET A 14 6.12 1.28 -10.88
N ASN A 15 7.32 1.67 -11.29
CA ASN A 15 7.59 2.21 -12.61
C ASN A 15 8.87 1.56 -13.18
N GLU A 16 9.43 2.10 -14.24
CA GLU A 16 10.60 1.54 -14.93
C GLU A 16 11.90 1.57 -14.11
N LYS A 17 11.97 2.34 -13.01
CA LYS A 17 13.19 2.47 -12.21
C LYS A 17 13.11 1.81 -10.86
N PHE A 18 11.92 1.65 -10.28
CA PHE A 18 11.78 1.08 -8.95
C PHE A 18 10.44 0.39 -8.72
N ILE A 19 10.47 -0.51 -7.75
CA ILE A 19 9.29 -0.93 -6.98
C ILE A 19 9.42 -0.28 -5.60
N ASN A 20 8.35 0.36 -5.12
CA ASN A 20 8.27 0.96 -3.80
C ASN A 20 7.15 0.28 -3.02
N VAL A 21 7.51 -0.46 -1.97
CA VAL A 21 6.59 -1.14 -1.06
C VAL A 21 6.51 -0.32 0.23
N LYS A 22 5.31 0.12 0.59
CA LYS A 22 5.08 1.00 1.74
C LYS A 22 4.04 0.43 2.69
N THR A 23 4.29 0.61 3.97
CA THR A 23 3.31 0.30 5.01
C THR A 23 2.14 1.26 4.92
N HIS A 24 0.94 0.73 4.86
CA HIS A 24 -0.27 1.53 5.05
C HIS A 24 -0.91 1.12 6.38
N SER A 25 -1.56 2.05 7.05
CA SER A 25 -2.24 1.80 8.34
C SER A 25 -3.61 2.47 8.34
N GLY A 26 -4.52 1.95 9.16
CA GLY A 26 -5.87 2.50 9.27
C GLY A 26 -6.85 1.54 9.94
N TYR A 27 -8.14 1.65 9.58
CA TYR A 27 -9.21 0.86 10.20
C TYR A 27 -10.17 0.29 9.15
N ARG A 28 -10.97 1.16 8.52
CA ARG A 28 -11.79 0.83 7.33
C ARG A 28 -11.17 1.39 6.06
N ILE A 29 -10.67 2.62 6.17
CA ILE A 29 -9.83 3.30 5.20
C ILE A 29 -8.41 3.25 5.75
N PHE A 30 -7.44 3.23 4.85
CA PHE A 30 -6.02 3.16 5.17
C PHE A 30 -5.25 4.16 4.32
N GLN A 31 -4.07 4.54 4.79
CA GLN A 31 -3.20 5.52 4.15
C GLN A 31 -1.74 5.22 4.46
N TYR A 32 -0.82 5.89 3.78
CA TYR A 32 0.61 5.72 4.01
C TYR A 32 0.97 6.05 5.47
N ASP A 33 1.59 5.08 6.14
CA ASP A 33 2.08 5.22 7.50
C ASP A 33 3.58 5.53 7.47
N TYR A 34 3.91 6.79 7.75
CA TYR A 34 5.28 7.28 7.75
C TYR A 34 6.14 6.75 8.90
N SER A 35 5.53 6.07 9.87
CA SER A 35 6.26 5.35 10.93
C SER A 35 6.55 3.89 10.59
N GLY A 36 5.95 3.37 9.52
CA GLY A 36 6.18 2.02 9.04
C GLY A 36 7.27 1.95 7.96
N GLU A 37 7.35 0.80 7.31
CA GLU A 37 8.32 0.52 6.25
C GLU A 37 8.08 1.35 4.98
N ASN A 38 9.18 1.78 4.36
CA ASN A 38 9.22 2.41 3.03
C ASN A 38 10.41 1.85 2.24
N ILE A 39 10.17 0.73 1.56
CA ILE A 39 11.20 -0.10 0.93
C ILE A 39 11.24 0.19 -0.57
N TYR A 40 12.44 0.38 -1.12
CA TYR A 40 12.66 0.49 -2.56
C TYR A 40 13.46 -0.69 -3.06
N LEU A 41 12.97 -1.32 -4.12
CA LEU A 41 13.57 -2.46 -4.79
C LEU A 41 13.83 -2.13 -6.27
N SER A 42 14.75 -2.88 -6.88
CA SER A 42 14.87 -2.92 -8.33
C SER A 42 13.59 -3.51 -8.95
N PRO A 43 13.12 -3.04 -10.13
CA PRO A 43 12.02 -3.69 -10.86
C PRO A 43 12.27 -5.18 -11.17
N GLU A 44 13.55 -5.55 -11.29
CA GLU A 44 14.03 -6.91 -11.58
C GLU A 44 14.30 -7.76 -10.33
N VAL A 45 13.91 -7.28 -9.14
CA VAL A 45 14.06 -8.04 -7.89
C VAL A 45 13.43 -9.43 -7.99
N ASN A 46 14.05 -10.46 -7.40
CA ASN A 46 13.43 -11.79 -7.41
C ASN A 46 12.13 -11.83 -6.59
N ASN A 47 11.30 -12.85 -6.80
CA ASN A 47 9.99 -12.94 -6.15
C ASN A 47 10.08 -13.12 -4.64
N ILE A 48 11.11 -13.81 -4.13
CA ILE A 48 11.32 -14.02 -2.70
C ILE A 48 11.53 -12.66 -2.01
N ASP A 49 12.49 -11.88 -2.47
CA ASP A 49 12.81 -10.57 -1.89
C ASP A 49 11.65 -9.58 -2.04
N PHE A 50 10.90 -9.65 -3.14
CA PHE A 50 9.70 -8.83 -3.31
C PHE A 50 8.63 -9.19 -2.29
N GLY A 51 8.35 -10.48 -2.09
CA GLY A 51 7.40 -10.92 -1.08
C GLY A 51 7.84 -10.64 0.35
N LEU A 52 9.14 -10.74 0.65
CA LEU A 52 9.68 -10.36 1.96
C LEU A 52 9.47 -8.88 2.25
N ALA A 53 9.68 -8.00 1.27
CA ALA A 53 9.39 -6.57 1.44
C ALA A 53 7.89 -6.31 1.71
N ILE A 54 7.00 -7.02 1.04
CA ILE A 54 5.54 -6.94 1.27
C ILE A 54 5.20 -7.43 2.67
N LEU A 55 5.76 -8.56 3.11
CA LEU A 55 5.56 -9.10 4.46
C LEU A 55 6.08 -8.13 5.53
N SER A 56 7.24 -7.51 5.30
CA SER A 56 7.79 -6.50 6.21
C SER A 56 6.85 -5.31 6.36
N ALA A 57 6.35 -4.77 5.24
CA ALA A 57 5.41 -3.65 5.27
C ALA A 57 4.06 -4.02 5.92
N LEU A 58 3.53 -5.21 5.66
CA LEU A 58 2.33 -5.70 6.33
C LEU A 58 2.56 -5.90 7.83
N GLY A 59 3.74 -6.36 8.24
CA GLY A 59 4.10 -6.56 9.65
C GLY A 59 4.21 -5.26 10.45
N ALA A 60 4.58 -4.16 9.78
CA ALA A 60 4.62 -2.82 10.38
C ALA A 60 3.27 -2.09 10.36
N SER A 61 2.25 -2.65 9.70
CA SER A 61 0.93 -2.02 9.57
C SER A 61 0.17 -1.98 10.90
N ARG A 62 -0.43 -0.82 11.19
CA ARG A 62 -1.19 -0.56 12.41
C ARG A 62 -2.70 -0.51 12.16
N PHE A 63 -3.45 -0.96 13.16
CA PHE A 63 -4.91 -0.91 13.16
C PHE A 63 -5.38 0.27 14.02
N VAL A 64 -5.67 1.40 13.39
CA VAL A 64 -5.62 2.72 14.03
C VAL A 64 -6.73 3.66 13.58
N LEU A 65 -7.25 4.45 14.52
CA LEU A 65 -8.20 5.55 14.32
C LEU A 65 -7.58 6.89 14.73
N PRO A 66 -8.18 8.04 14.35
CA PRO A 66 -7.68 9.34 14.79
C PRO A 66 -7.83 9.58 16.29
N ALA A 67 -8.92 9.11 16.90
CA ALA A 67 -9.25 9.32 18.31
C ALA A 67 -10.29 8.31 18.80
N PRO A 68 -10.42 8.10 20.13
CA PRO A 68 -11.48 7.29 20.71
C PRO A 68 -12.89 7.74 20.31
N ARG A 69 -13.82 6.79 20.22
CA ARG A 69 -15.21 7.02 19.84
C ARG A 69 -16.12 6.33 20.85
N ASN A 70 -17.05 7.11 21.43
CA ASN A 70 -18.01 6.61 22.42
C ASN A 70 -19.41 6.42 21.83
N ASP A 71 -19.61 6.83 20.58
CA ASP A 71 -20.89 6.81 19.85
C ASP A 71 -21.06 5.56 18.98
N VAL A 72 -20.01 4.74 18.84
CA VAL A 72 -19.99 3.53 18.03
C VAL A 72 -19.18 2.43 18.70
N VAL A 73 -19.49 1.18 18.37
CA VAL A 73 -18.65 0.04 18.77
C VAL A 73 -17.37 0.05 17.93
N VAL A 74 -16.23 0.11 18.62
CA VAL A 74 -14.90 0.04 18.00
C VAL A 74 -14.24 -1.28 18.39
N HIS A 75 -13.42 -1.82 17.49
CA HIS A 75 -12.65 -3.03 17.78
C HIS A 75 -11.71 -2.82 18.99
N PRO A 76 -11.56 -3.81 19.88
CA PRO A 76 -10.79 -3.66 21.12
C PRO A 76 -9.29 -3.38 20.88
N ASP A 77 -8.71 -3.96 19.83
CA ASP A 77 -7.27 -3.80 19.52
C ASP A 77 -6.94 -2.52 18.73
N VAL A 78 -7.87 -1.56 18.64
CA VAL A 78 -7.61 -0.33 17.88
C VAL A 78 -6.63 0.57 18.63
N GLU A 79 -5.68 1.15 17.90
CA GLU A 79 -4.79 2.20 18.38
C GLU A 79 -5.36 3.58 17.99
N TYR A 80 -4.78 4.65 18.55
CA TYR A 80 -5.16 6.03 18.23
C TYR A 80 -3.97 6.89 17.84
N ASP A 81 -4.05 7.52 16.67
CA ASP A 81 -3.00 8.37 16.10
C ASP A 81 -3.63 9.50 15.29
N ALA A 82 -3.87 10.64 15.95
CA ALA A 82 -4.38 11.84 15.30
C ALA A 82 -3.41 12.41 14.25
N PRO A 83 -2.09 12.48 14.50
CA PRO A 83 -1.12 12.92 13.48
C PRO A 83 -1.09 12.09 12.19
N LEU A 84 -1.37 10.78 12.24
CA LEU A 84 -1.50 9.96 11.04
C LEU A 84 -2.65 10.46 10.15
N HIS A 85 -3.77 10.87 10.76
CA HIS A 85 -5.00 11.29 10.07
C HIS A 85 -5.10 12.81 9.82
N ASN A 86 -4.05 13.57 10.12
CA ASN A 86 -4.02 15.00 9.89
C ASN A 86 -3.71 15.29 8.42
N TYR A 87 -4.62 15.97 7.72
CA TYR A 87 -4.48 16.24 6.28
C TYR A 87 -3.26 17.11 5.95
N ILE A 88 -2.95 18.12 6.78
CA ILE A 88 -1.81 19.02 6.56
C ILE A 88 -0.51 18.22 6.63
N LEU A 89 -0.36 17.42 7.69
CA LEU A 89 0.81 16.54 7.84
C LEU A 89 0.88 15.52 6.71
N THR A 90 -0.25 14.99 6.26
CA THR A 90 -0.31 14.04 5.14
C THR A 90 0.21 14.66 3.85
N GLU A 91 -0.19 15.90 3.55
CA GLU A 91 0.26 16.64 2.37
C GLU A 91 1.75 16.99 2.43
N GLU A 92 2.24 17.47 3.57
CA GLU A 92 3.65 17.80 3.78
C GLU A 92 4.55 16.57 3.58
N ARG A 93 4.16 15.46 4.21
CA ARG A 93 4.93 14.23 4.13
C ARG A 93 4.85 13.61 2.73
N TYR A 94 3.74 13.79 2.01
CA TYR A 94 3.62 13.39 0.60
C TYR A 94 4.58 14.18 -0.28
N LYS A 95 4.59 15.51 -0.15
CA LYS A 95 5.52 16.39 -0.89
C LYS A 95 6.97 15.99 -0.63
N LYS A 96 7.31 15.71 0.63
CA LYS A 96 8.64 15.21 1.02
C LYS A 96 8.98 13.90 0.32
N TRP A 97 8.10 12.90 0.38
CA TRP A 97 8.29 11.62 -0.30
C TRP A 97 8.53 11.78 -1.81
N VAL A 98 7.74 12.63 -2.48
CA VAL A 98 7.91 12.88 -3.92
C VAL A 98 9.28 13.48 -4.21
N THR A 99 9.69 14.51 -3.46
CA THR A 99 11.00 15.16 -3.65
C THR A 99 12.15 14.17 -3.43
N GLU A 100 12.16 13.46 -2.31
CA GLU A 100 13.22 12.50 -1.97
C GLU A 100 13.29 11.34 -2.97
N THR A 101 12.14 10.85 -3.46
CA THR A 101 12.10 9.80 -4.48
C THR A 101 12.63 10.32 -5.82
N MET A 102 12.27 11.53 -6.20
CA MET A 102 12.77 12.14 -7.44
C MET A 102 14.29 12.30 -7.40
N GLU A 103 14.84 12.79 -6.29
CA GLU A 103 16.29 12.92 -6.09
C GLU A 103 16.97 11.54 -6.13
N LYS A 104 16.47 10.57 -5.38
CA LYS A 104 17.03 9.21 -5.29
C LYS A 104 17.15 8.51 -6.64
N PHE A 105 16.18 8.69 -7.54
CA PHE A 105 16.15 8.04 -8.85
C PHE A 105 16.45 8.98 -10.03
N GLY A 106 16.90 10.20 -9.75
CA GLY A 106 17.31 11.18 -10.76
C GLY A 106 16.19 11.63 -11.69
N TYR A 107 14.97 11.77 -11.20
CA TYR A 107 13.85 12.33 -11.98
C TYR A 107 13.88 13.85 -11.96
N LYS A 108 13.92 14.46 -13.15
CA LYS A 108 13.89 15.93 -13.31
C LYS A 108 12.51 16.54 -13.05
N THR A 109 11.44 15.77 -13.24
CA THR A 109 10.06 16.24 -13.09
C THR A 109 9.19 15.17 -12.44
N LYS A 110 8.17 15.58 -11.68
CA LYS A 110 7.13 14.68 -11.16
C LYS A 110 6.47 13.89 -12.28
N LYS A 111 6.22 14.56 -13.41
CA LYS A 111 5.64 13.93 -14.61
C LYS A 111 6.45 12.72 -15.06
N ALA A 112 7.78 12.82 -15.08
CA ALA A 112 8.63 11.70 -15.45
C ALA A 112 8.60 10.57 -14.41
N MET A 113 8.57 10.88 -13.11
CA MET A 113 8.51 9.86 -12.06
C MET A 113 7.20 9.08 -12.10
N PHE A 114 6.07 9.78 -12.21
CA PHE A 114 4.75 9.16 -12.15
C PHE A 114 4.28 8.58 -13.49
N LYS A 115 4.92 8.90 -14.61
CA LYS A 115 4.57 8.33 -15.91
C LYS A 115 4.61 6.80 -15.82
N ASN A 116 3.52 6.14 -16.22
CA ASN A 116 3.36 4.68 -16.20
C ASN A 116 3.53 4.07 -14.78
N MET A 117 3.34 4.86 -13.72
CA MET A 117 3.45 4.35 -12.36
C MET A 117 2.21 3.52 -12.02
N LYS A 118 2.42 2.23 -11.88
CA LYS A 118 1.40 1.27 -11.42
C LYS A 118 1.20 1.40 -9.92
N ASN A 119 -0.01 1.07 -9.46
CA ASN A 119 -0.37 1.05 -8.05
C ASN A 119 -1.15 -0.22 -7.71
N CYS A 120 -0.75 -0.90 -6.64
CA CYS A 120 -1.54 -1.97 -6.04
C CYS A 120 -1.71 -1.74 -4.53
N ASP A 121 -2.89 -2.01 -4.02
CA ASP A 121 -3.07 -2.14 -2.57
C ASP A 121 -2.94 -3.61 -2.17
N VAL A 122 -2.29 -3.85 -1.04
CA VAL A 122 -2.20 -5.18 -0.42
C VAL A 122 -2.95 -5.12 0.90
N VAL A 123 -3.90 -6.05 1.08
CA VAL A 123 -4.68 -6.18 2.31
C VAL A 123 -4.55 -7.61 2.81
N LYS A 124 -4.03 -7.77 4.02
CA LYS A 124 -3.98 -9.06 4.70
C LYS A 124 -5.09 -9.14 5.75
N SER A 125 -5.89 -10.19 5.66
CA SER A 125 -6.91 -10.57 6.65
C SER A 125 -6.44 -11.78 7.48
N ALA A 126 -7.32 -12.34 8.30
CA ALA A 126 -7.06 -13.60 9.00
C ALA A 126 -7.03 -14.83 8.06
N LYS A 127 -7.54 -14.71 6.83
CA LYS A 127 -7.74 -15.83 5.90
C LYS A 127 -6.86 -15.73 4.65
N ASP A 128 -6.68 -14.52 4.15
CA ASP A 128 -6.10 -14.26 2.84
C ASP A 128 -5.24 -13.00 2.79
N ILE A 129 -4.44 -12.92 1.73
CA ILE A 129 -3.80 -11.70 1.25
C ILE A 129 -4.45 -11.37 -0.10
N LYS A 130 -5.08 -10.20 -0.17
CA LYS A 130 -5.66 -9.64 -1.39
C LYS A 130 -4.77 -8.53 -1.94
N ILE A 131 -4.38 -8.63 -3.20
CA ILE A 131 -3.62 -7.62 -3.94
C ILE A 131 -4.51 -7.06 -5.04
N ARG A 132 -4.89 -5.79 -4.90
CA ARG A 132 -5.81 -5.10 -5.81
C ARG A 132 -5.05 -4.19 -6.77
N PRO A 133 -5.14 -4.40 -8.10
CA PRO A 133 -4.61 -3.45 -9.08
C PRO A 133 -5.45 -2.17 -9.13
N TRP A 134 -4.89 -1.13 -9.76
CA TRP A 134 -5.57 0.14 -9.96
C TRP A 134 -5.35 0.67 -11.36
N PHE A 135 -6.29 1.49 -11.84
CA PHE A 135 -6.18 2.27 -13.07
C PHE A 135 -5.47 3.60 -12.80
N HIS A 136 -4.46 3.95 -13.60
CA HIS A 136 -3.72 5.21 -13.50
C HIS A 136 -4.44 6.35 -14.24
N ASP A 137 -5.46 6.94 -13.60
CA ASP A 137 -6.39 7.88 -14.24
C ASP A 137 -5.86 9.31 -14.44
N LYS A 138 -5.02 9.79 -13.53
CA LYS A 138 -4.31 11.07 -13.63
C LYS A 138 -2.90 10.91 -13.10
N LEU A 139 -2.06 11.92 -13.34
CA LEU A 139 -0.63 11.83 -13.04
C LEU A 139 -0.31 11.30 -11.64
N GLU A 140 -0.99 11.80 -10.61
CA GLU A 140 -0.75 11.42 -9.20
C GLU A 140 -1.99 10.73 -8.58
N SER A 141 -2.89 10.19 -9.41
CA SER A 141 -4.17 9.62 -8.98
C SER A 141 -4.40 8.25 -9.60
N TRP A 142 -5.04 7.38 -8.84
CA TRP A 142 -5.45 6.06 -9.29
C TRP A 142 -6.91 5.82 -8.92
N SER A 143 -7.67 5.20 -9.81
CA SER A 143 -9.08 4.88 -9.59
C SER A 143 -9.38 3.41 -9.90
N LEU A 144 -10.62 2.99 -9.62
CA LEU A 144 -11.12 1.65 -9.92
C LEU A 144 -11.84 1.59 -11.27
N ASP A 145 -11.75 2.64 -12.10
CA ASP A 145 -12.37 2.62 -13.42
C ASP A 145 -11.75 1.49 -14.27
N GLY A 146 -12.59 0.63 -14.82
CA GLY A 146 -12.14 -0.58 -15.54
C GLY A 146 -11.50 -1.68 -14.69
N ILE A 147 -11.45 -1.55 -13.35
CA ILE A 147 -10.96 -2.58 -12.42
C ILE A 147 -12.13 -3.18 -11.65
N SER A 148 -12.25 -4.50 -11.68
CA SER A 148 -13.26 -5.28 -10.97
C SER A 148 -12.67 -6.10 -9.82
N GLU A 149 -13.53 -6.76 -9.03
CA GLU A 149 -13.05 -7.67 -7.99
C GLU A 149 -12.37 -8.93 -8.56
N GLU A 150 -12.63 -9.29 -9.82
CA GLU A 150 -11.99 -10.43 -10.50
C GLU A 150 -10.54 -10.15 -10.86
N ASP A 151 -10.18 -8.87 -10.99
CA ASP A 151 -8.81 -8.43 -11.25
C ASP A 151 -7.90 -8.55 -10.00
N ASN A 152 -8.50 -8.71 -8.81
CA ASN A 152 -7.74 -8.96 -7.60
C ASN A 152 -6.99 -10.29 -7.68
N VAL A 153 -5.78 -10.31 -7.12
CA VAL A 153 -5.05 -11.54 -6.84
C VAL A 153 -5.24 -11.86 -5.37
N VAL A 154 -5.85 -13.01 -5.08
CA VAL A 154 -6.11 -13.47 -3.71
C VAL A 154 -5.36 -14.76 -3.47
N ILE A 155 -4.56 -14.79 -2.42
CA ILE A 155 -3.75 -15.96 -2.01
C ILE A 155 -3.97 -16.26 -0.52
N PRO A 156 -3.75 -17.51 -0.07
CA PRO A 156 -3.82 -17.87 1.34
C PRO A 156 -2.88 -17.05 2.23
N VAL A 157 -3.27 -16.80 3.48
CA VAL A 157 -2.48 -15.98 4.43
C VAL A 157 -1.11 -16.59 4.80
N ASP A 158 -0.98 -17.91 4.66
CA ASP A 158 0.21 -18.72 4.93
C ASP A 158 1.09 -18.94 3.68
N SER A 159 0.77 -18.27 2.57
CA SER A 159 1.60 -18.29 1.36
C SER A 159 3.04 -17.87 1.67
N SER A 160 3.99 -18.54 1.03
CA SER A 160 5.41 -18.22 1.11
C SER A 160 5.72 -16.82 0.55
N ALA A 161 6.89 -16.28 0.91
CA ALA A 161 7.35 -15.02 0.34
C ALA A 161 7.42 -15.06 -1.19
N GLU A 162 7.87 -16.17 -1.77
CA GLU A 162 7.93 -16.33 -3.23
C GLU A 162 6.54 -16.22 -3.87
N GLU A 163 5.54 -16.92 -3.34
CA GLU A 163 4.16 -16.89 -3.83
C GLU A 163 3.54 -15.48 -3.71
N ILE A 164 3.83 -14.77 -2.62
CA ILE A 164 3.41 -13.37 -2.45
C ILE A 164 4.06 -12.47 -3.52
N GLY A 165 5.35 -12.64 -3.80
CA GLY A 165 6.04 -11.90 -4.85
C GLY A 165 5.48 -12.18 -6.25
N VAL A 166 5.19 -13.45 -6.56
CA VAL A 166 4.54 -13.85 -7.82
C VAL A 166 3.14 -13.22 -7.93
N ALA A 167 2.34 -13.30 -6.87
CA ALA A 167 1.00 -12.71 -6.82
C ALA A 167 1.03 -11.19 -7.02
N ALA A 168 2.00 -10.51 -6.40
CA ALA A 168 2.18 -9.07 -6.55
C ALA A 168 2.54 -8.67 -7.99
N ARG A 169 3.42 -9.43 -8.65
CA ARG A 169 3.73 -9.21 -10.08
C ARG A 169 2.52 -9.43 -10.98
N LEU A 170 1.72 -10.46 -10.70
CA LEU A 170 0.48 -10.71 -11.44
C LEU A 170 -0.50 -9.54 -11.27
N ALA A 171 -0.70 -9.05 -10.05
CA ALA A 171 -1.56 -7.89 -9.82
C ALA A 171 -1.03 -6.64 -10.55
N LEU A 172 0.27 -6.38 -10.49
CA LEU A 172 0.89 -5.28 -11.23
C LEU A 172 0.73 -5.41 -12.75
N SER A 173 0.67 -6.62 -13.30
CA SER A 173 0.37 -6.82 -14.72
C SER A 173 -1.08 -6.52 -15.10
N ARG A 174 -2.00 -6.47 -14.13
CA ARG A 174 -3.42 -6.14 -14.30
C ARG A 174 -3.74 -4.66 -14.08
N CYS A 175 -2.78 -3.85 -13.63
CA CYS A 175 -2.93 -2.40 -13.60
C CYS A 175 -3.06 -1.86 -15.02
N ILE A 176 -3.98 -0.90 -15.22
CA ILE A 176 -4.28 -0.25 -16.49
C ILE A 176 -3.95 1.24 -16.47
#